data_AF-A0AAX3S745-F1
#
_entry.id   AF-A0AAX3S745-F1
#
_cell.length_a   1.000
_cell.length_b   1.000
_cell.length_c   1.000
_cell.angle_alpha   90.00
_cell.angle_beta   90.00
_cell.angle_gamma   90.00
#
_symmetry.space_group_name_H-M   'P 1'
#
loop_
_entity.id
_entity.type
_entity.pdbx_description
1 polymer ?
#
loop_
_entity_poly.entity_id
_entity_poly.type
_entity_poly.pdbx_seq_one_letter_code
_entity_poly.pdbx_strand_id
1 'polypeptide(L)'
;MHSDNTLDVEALHKQLASLTHSLEAWLEGDTSLSLLETALNSHEAITDILATQGAPAQAIETLGRIEQFVAEQALELYSAPSSAQQQAHILENFARPLMTLDGIGPATAAQLFDAGIAHPNQLFELSADEVASLPLPAASHARVTSLYAQHIDHQ
;
A
#
# COMPACT_ATOMS: atom_id res chain seq x y z
N MET A 1 4.95 -7.36 36.22
CA MET A 1 5.06 -7.61 34.76
C MET A 1 4.13 -6.64 34.03
N HIS A 2 4.51 -5.37 33.90
CA HIS A 2 3.73 -4.32 33.19
C HIS A 2 4.61 -3.56 32.17
N SER A 3 5.83 -4.04 31.94
CA SER A 3 6.86 -3.31 31.19
C SER A 3 6.74 -3.48 29.67
N ASP A 4 6.23 -4.61 29.18
CA ASP A 4 6.01 -4.83 27.73
C ASP A 4 4.93 -3.89 27.18
N ASN A 5 3.78 -3.82 27.86
CA ASN A 5 2.64 -3.05 27.38
C ASN A 5 2.92 -1.53 27.33
N THR A 6 3.82 -1.03 28.19
CA THR A 6 4.22 0.38 28.17
C THR A 6 5.17 0.72 27.01
N LEU A 7 6.04 -0.21 26.64
CA LEU A 7 6.97 -0.05 25.52
C LEU A 7 6.21 -0.01 24.17
N ASP A 8 5.20 -0.85 24.02
CA ASP A 8 4.38 -0.89 22.80
C ASP A 8 3.52 0.37 22.64
N VAL A 9 3.01 0.95 23.73
CA VAL A 9 2.22 2.20 23.68
C VAL A 9 3.09 3.40 23.33
N GLU A 10 4.30 3.50 23.87
CA GLU A 10 5.23 4.57 23.51
C GLU A 10 5.67 4.45 22.05
N ALA A 11 5.97 3.22 21.59
CA ALA A 11 6.29 2.94 20.20
C ALA A 11 5.12 3.33 19.28
N LEU A 12 3.89 2.93 19.62
CA LEU A 12 2.68 3.26 18.85
C LEU A 12 2.48 4.79 18.73
N HIS A 13 2.58 5.53 19.83
CA HIS A 13 2.47 6.99 19.80
C HIS A 13 3.55 7.64 18.92
N LYS A 14 4.78 7.14 19.00
CA LYS A 14 5.87 7.64 18.16
C LYS A 14 5.58 7.41 16.67
N GLN A 15 5.14 6.21 16.30
CA GLN A 15 4.84 5.90 14.90
C GLN A 15 3.63 6.69 14.40
N LEU A 16 2.59 6.86 15.22
CA LEU A 16 1.44 7.71 14.88
C LEU A 16 1.88 9.15 14.64
N ALA A 17 2.71 9.72 15.51
CA ALA A 17 3.22 11.08 15.33
C ALA A 17 4.06 11.22 14.05
N SER A 18 4.89 10.22 13.76
CA SER A 18 5.72 10.18 12.53
C SER A 18 4.86 10.09 11.26
N LEU A 19 3.86 9.22 11.27
CA LEU A 19 2.89 9.06 10.19
C LEU A 19 2.14 10.37 9.94
N THR A 20 1.51 10.93 10.98
CA THR A 20 0.75 12.17 10.90
C THR A 20 1.61 13.32 10.38
N HIS A 21 2.79 13.52 10.96
CA HIS A 21 3.68 14.60 10.53
C HIS A 21 4.09 14.48 9.06
N SER A 22 4.37 13.25 8.61
CA SER A 22 4.78 13.01 7.22
C SER A 22 3.64 13.29 6.24
N LEU A 23 2.42 12.87 6.58
CA LEU A 23 1.23 13.11 5.75
C LEU A 23 0.80 14.59 5.77
N GLU A 24 0.90 15.26 6.91
CA GLU A 24 0.64 16.71 7.00
C GLU A 24 1.61 17.51 6.13
N ALA A 25 2.92 17.24 6.23
CA ALA A 25 3.92 17.90 5.41
C ALA A 25 3.67 17.65 3.91
N TRP A 26 3.28 16.44 3.53
CA TRP A 26 2.89 16.10 2.16
C TRP A 26 1.70 16.94 1.67
N LEU A 27 0.63 17.00 2.47
CA LEU A 27 -0.57 17.76 2.15
C LEU A 27 -0.34 19.28 2.12
N GLU A 28 0.66 19.77 2.86
CA GLU A 28 1.13 21.16 2.83
C GLU A 28 1.99 21.48 1.60
N GLY A 29 2.37 20.49 0.80
CA GLY A 29 3.03 20.63 -0.49
C GLY A 29 4.48 20.16 -0.56
N ASP A 30 5.04 19.60 0.53
CA ASP A 30 6.33 18.91 0.46
C ASP A 30 6.14 17.54 -0.20
N THR A 31 6.40 17.47 -1.51
CA THR A 31 6.20 16.26 -2.32
C THR A 31 7.44 15.35 -2.37
N SER A 32 8.25 15.36 -1.31
CA SER A 32 9.44 14.51 -1.24
C SER A 32 9.10 13.04 -1.01
N LEU A 33 9.76 12.15 -1.77
CA LEU A 33 9.60 10.70 -1.63
C LEU A 33 9.88 10.21 -0.20
N SER A 34 10.82 10.85 0.51
CA SER A 34 11.18 10.51 1.89
C SER A 34 10.02 10.65 2.88
N LEU A 35 9.07 11.57 2.62
CA LEU A 35 7.87 11.68 3.47
C LEU A 35 6.94 10.49 3.28
N LEU A 36 6.73 10.05 2.04
CA LEU A 36 5.93 8.86 1.76
C LEU A 36 6.60 7.58 2.30
N GLU A 37 7.93 7.48 2.21
CA GLU A 37 8.67 6.36 2.81
C GLU A 37 8.55 6.35 4.33
N THR A 38 8.62 7.52 4.97
CA THR A 38 8.44 7.63 6.42
C THR A 38 7.00 7.27 6.81
N ALA A 39 6.01 7.72 6.04
CA ALA A 39 4.62 7.35 6.24
C ALA A 39 4.40 5.84 6.10
N LEU A 40 4.92 5.21 5.03
CA LEU A 40 4.81 3.77 4.81
C LEU A 40 5.46 2.97 5.96
N ASN A 41 6.70 3.30 6.33
CA ASN A 41 7.39 2.61 7.43
C ASN A 41 6.67 2.78 8.77
N SER A 42 6.11 3.97 9.03
CA SER A 42 5.34 4.22 10.26
C SER A 42 4.03 3.43 10.24
N HIS A 43 3.35 3.35 9.09
CA HIS A 43 2.15 2.55 8.88
C HIS A 43 2.41 1.04 9.12
N GLU A 44 3.47 0.48 8.54
CA GLU A 44 3.86 -0.92 8.75
C GLU A 44 4.09 -1.21 10.24
N ALA A 45 4.86 -0.34 10.91
CA ALA A 45 5.14 -0.48 12.33
C ALA A 45 3.88 -0.39 13.21
N ILE A 46 2.95 0.52 12.90
CA ILE A 46 1.66 0.61 13.60
C ILE A 46 0.85 -0.67 13.39
N THR A 47 0.80 -1.16 12.14
CA THR A 47 0.05 -2.37 11.78
C THR A 47 0.58 -3.59 12.52
N ASP A 48 1.89 -3.76 12.61
CA ASP A 48 2.53 -4.85 13.37
C ASP A 48 2.21 -4.78 14.86
N ILE A 49 2.32 -3.59 15.47
CA ILE A 49 2.00 -3.40 16.90
C ILE A 49 0.52 -3.72 17.15
N LEU A 50 -0.38 -3.23 16.30
CA LEU A 50 -1.81 -3.47 16.45
C LEU A 50 -2.21 -4.92 16.19
N ALA A 51 -1.54 -5.61 15.27
CA ALA A 51 -1.76 -7.03 15.02
C ALA A 51 -1.43 -7.89 16.24
N THR A 52 -0.34 -7.59 16.97
CA THR A 52 0.03 -8.32 18.19
C THR A 52 -0.94 -8.08 19.35
N GLN A 53 -1.64 -6.93 19.36
CA GLN A 53 -2.59 -6.54 20.39
C GLN A 53 -4.05 -6.94 20.09
N GLY A 54 -4.32 -7.54 18.92
CA GLY A 54 -5.68 -7.91 18.52
C GLY A 54 -6.57 -6.70 18.27
N ALA A 55 -6.06 -5.71 17.53
CA ALA A 55 -6.76 -4.46 17.24
C ALA A 55 -8.15 -4.67 16.60
N PRO A 56 -9.11 -3.77 16.87
CA PRO A 56 -10.44 -3.86 16.29
C PRO A 56 -10.40 -3.70 14.77
N ALA A 57 -11.31 -4.38 14.07
CA ALA A 57 -11.40 -4.36 12.60
C ALA A 57 -11.45 -2.94 12.01
N GLN A 58 -12.12 -2.00 12.69
CA GLN A 58 -12.19 -0.61 12.26
C GLN A 58 -10.82 0.10 12.25
N ALA A 59 -9.92 -0.24 13.18
CA ALA A 59 -8.57 0.32 13.20
C ALA A 59 -7.76 -0.21 12.00
N ILE A 60 -7.88 -1.50 11.71
CA ILE A 60 -7.23 -2.13 10.55
C ILE A 60 -7.76 -1.54 9.24
N GLU A 61 -9.07 -1.35 9.12
CA GLU A 61 -9.68 -0.71 7.95
C GLU A 61 -9.17 0.73 7.76
N THR A 62 -9.05 1.48 8.85
CA THR A 62 -8.52 2.86 8.80
C THR A 62 -7.07 2.88 8.33
N LEU A 63 -6.24 1.94 8.81
CA LEU A 63 -4.86 1.81 8.38
C LEU A 63 -4.76 1.43 6.90
N GLY A 64 -5.58 0.49 6.41
CA GLY A 64 -5.62 0.14 4.98
C GLY A 64 -5.98 1.32 4.07
N ARG A 65 -6.84 2.25 4.52
CA ARG A 65 -7.12 3.49 3.77
C ARG A 65 -5.92 4.44 3.75
N ILE A 66 -5.13 4.48 4.82
CA ILE A 66 -3.90 5.28 4.88
C ILE A 66 -2.83 4.66 3.96
N GLU A 67 -2.67 3.34 3.97
CA GLU A 67 -1.77 2.63 3.05
C GLU A 67 -2.14 2.90 1.60
N GLN A 68 -3.43 2.79 1.26
CA GLN A 68 -3.94 3.12 -0.07
C GLN A 68 -3.61 4.55 -0.47
N PHE A 69 -3.87 5.54 0.40
CA PHE A 69 -3.52 6.94 0.13
C PHE A 69 -2.01 7.10 -0.14
N VAL A 70 -1.16 6.54 0.71
CA VAL A 70 0.30 6.62 0.54
C VAL A 70 0.75 5.98 -0.77
N ALA A 71 0.18 4.83 -1.14
CA ALA A 71 0.49 4.14 -2.40
C ALA A 71 0.03 4.96 -3.62
N GLU A 72 -1.12 5.62 -3.56
CA GLU A 72 -1.63 6.54 -4.59
C GLU A 72 -0.68 7.73 -4.80
N GLN A 73 -0.22 8.34 -3.71
CA GLN A 73 0.73 9.46 -3.79
C GLN A 73 2.10 9.00 -4.34
N ALA A 74 2.53 7.78 -4.01
CA ALA A 74 3.74 7.21 -4.58
C ALA A 74 3.61 6.94 -6.09
N LEU A 75 2.42 6.51 -6.53
CA LEU A 75 2.10 6.32 -7.94
C LEU A 75 2.15 7.63 -8.75
N GLU A 76 1.73 8.75 -8.15
CA GLU A 76 1.89 10.07 -8.78
C GLU A 76 3.36 10.42 -9.01
N LEU A 77 4.23 10.19 -8.00
CA LEU A 77 5.68 10.37 -8.16
C LEU A 77 6.29 9.40 -9.18
N TYR A 78 5.78 8.17 -9.24
CA TYR A 78 6.22 7.16 -10.21
C TYR A 78 5.90 7.53 -11.65
N SER A 79 4.77 8.21 -11.86
CA SER A 79 4.31 8.66 -13.18
C SER A 79 5.11 9.85 -13.71
N ALA A 80 5.73 10.63 -12.83
CA ALA A 80 6.60 11.75 -13.17
C ALA A 80 7.92 11.72 -12.37
N PRO A 81 8.75 10.66 -12.53
CA PRO A 81 9.91 10.46 -11.67
C PRO A 81 11.02 11.43 -12.04
N SER A 82 11.76 11.93 -11.04
CA SER A 82 12.95 12.74 -11.27
C SER A 82 14.12 11.95 -11.88
N SER A 83 14.10 10.62 -11.73
CA SER A 83 15.10 9.71 -12.30
C SER A 83 14.57 8.27 -12.40
N ALA A 84 15.17 7.46 -13.27
CA ALA A 84 14.89 6.02 -13.33
C ALA A 84 15.21 5.29 -12.01
N GLN A 85 16.18 5.80 -11.24
CA GLN A 85 16.51 5.27 -9.92
C GLN A 85 15.37 5.52 -8.92
N GLN A 86 14.80 6.73 -8.93
CA GLN A 86 13.63 7.04 -8.09
C GLN A 86 12.44 6.15 -8.47
N GLN A 87 12.20 5.97 -9.77
CA GLN A 87 11.11 5.12 -10.27
C GLN A 87 11.25 3.67 -9.77
N ALA A 88 12.44 3.09 -9.90
CA ALA A 88 12.72 1.74 -9.41
C ALA A 88 12.56 1.64 -7.88
N HIS A 89 12.99 2.66 -7.15
CA HIS A 89 12.87 2.68 -5.69
C HIS A 89 11.43 2.77 -5.22
N ILE A 90 10.60 3.58 -5.90
CA ILE A 90 9.16 3.63 -5.63
C ILE A 90 8.53 2.25 -5.82
N LEU A 91 8.85 1.58 -6.94
CA LEU A 91 8.31 0.26 -7.22
C LEU A 91 8.67 -0.78 -6.13
N GLU A 92 9.92 -0.75 -5.66
CA GLU A 92 10.44 -1.66 -4.63
C GLU A 92 9.73 -1.51 -3.27
N ASN A 93 9.36 -0.27 -2.92
CA ASN A 93 8.77 0.04 -1.62
C ASN A 93 7.23 0.00 -1.66
N PHE A 94 6.62 0.55 -2.70
CA PHE A 94 5.18 0.82 -2.72
C PHE A 94 4.35 -0.20 -3.52
N ALA A 95 4.96 -1.13 -4.27
CA ALA A 95 4.22 -2.22 -4.90
C ALA A 95 3.98 -3.43 -3.97
N ARG A 96 4.54 -3.41 -2.76
CA ARG A 96 4.45 -4.51 -1.78
C ARG A 96 3.01 -4.86 -1.40
N PRO A 97 2.06 -3.92 -1.20
CA PRO A 97 0.68 -4.26 -0.87
C PRO A 97 0.04 -5.17 -1.92
N LEU A 98 0.36 -4.98 -3.21
CA LEU A 98 -0.14 -5.84 -4.30
C LEU A 98 0.37 -7.27 -4.20
N MET A 99 1.57 -7.48 -3.64
CA MET A 99 2.18 -8.79 -3.46
C MET A 99 1.59 -9.57 -2.28
N THR A 100 0.72 -8.95 -1.46
CA THR A 100 -0.05 -9.65 -0.42
C THR A 100 -1.18 -10.50 -1.00
N LEU A 101 -1.57 -10.21 -2.26
CA LEU A 101 -2.57 -10.97 -2.99
C LEU A 101 -2.00 -12.31 -3.43
N ASP A 102 -2.71 -13.40 -3.11
CA ASP A 102 -2.25 -14.74 -3.46
C ASP A 102 -2.04 -14.89 -4.98
N GLY A 103 -0.91 -15.47 -5.36
CA GLY A 103 -0.51 -15.62 -6.76
C GLY A 103 0.02 -14.34 -7.44
N ILE A 104 0.05 -13.18 -6.78
CA ILE A 104 0.67 -11.95 -7.32
C ILE A 104 2.13 -11.85 -6.88
N GLY A 105 3.05 -12.10 -7.83
CA GLY A 105 4.48 -11.94 -7.62
C GLY A 105 5.00 -10.54 -7.99
N PRO A 106 6.30 -10.25 -7.74
CA PRO A 106 6.90 -8.94 -7.99
C PRO A 106 6.69 -8.40 -9.41
N ALA A 107 6.80 -9.27 -10.42
CA ALA A 107 6.61 -8.87 -11.82
C ALA A 107 5.17 -8.44 -12.12
N THR A 108 4.17 -9.11 -11.54
CA THR A 108 2.75 -8.77 -11.74
C THR A 108 2.39 -7.53 -10.92
N ALA A 109 2.91 -7.41 -9.69
CA ALA A 109 2.76 -6.21 -8.88
C ALA A 109 3.32 -4.98 -9.60
N ALA A 110 4.52 -5.09 -10.20
CA ALA A 110 5.10 -4.02 -11.00
C ALA A 110 4.23 -3.61 -12.19
N GLN A 111 3.68 -4.59 -12.91
CA GLN A 111 2.83 -4.32 -14.08
C GLN A 111 1.47 -3.72 -13.69
N LEU A 112 0.93 -4.07 -12.53
CA LEU A 112 -0.25 -3.43 -11.96
C LEU A 112 0.06 -1.97 -11.60
N PHE A 113 1.22 -1.73 -10.98
CA PHE A 113 1.69 -0.38 -10.68
C PHE A 113 1.85 0.47 -11.95
N ASP A 114 2.45 -0.09 -13.00
CA ASP A 114 2.55 0.53 -14.34
C ASP A 114 1.17 0.80 -14.96
N ALA A 115 0.17 -0.02 -14.64
CA ALA A 115 -1.22 0.15 -15.09
C ALA A 115 -2.01 1.14 -14.22
N GLY A 116 -1.38 1.81 -13.26
CA GLY A 116 -2.02 2.78 -12.37
C GLY A 116 -2.73 2.17 -11.16
N ILE A 117 -2.45 0.90 -10.84
CA ILE A 117 -2.99 0.19 -9.69
C ILE A 117 -1.86 0.01 -8.67
N ALA A 118 -1.87 0.81 -7.61
CA ALA A 118 -0.85 0.80 -6.56
C ALA A 118 -1.26 -0.01 -5.32
N HIS A 119 -2.56 -0.26 -5.14
CA HIS A 119 -3.10 -0.93 -3.96
C HIS A 119 -4.18 -1.97 -4.30
N PRO A 120 -4.30 -3.10 -3.56
CA PRO A 120 -5.33 -4.11 -3.78
C PRO A 120 -6.77 -3.59 -3.87
N ASN A 121 -7.15 -2.65 -3.02
CA ASN A 121 -8.50 -2.07 -3.04
C ASN A 121 -8.84 -1.46 -4.41
N GLN A 122 -7.89 -0.78 -5.04
CA GLN A 122 -8.09 -0.18 -6.35
C GLN A 122 -8.39 -1.24 -7.42
N LEU A 123 -7.72 -2.41 -7.34
CA LEU A 123 -7.99 -3.51 -8.25
C LEU A 123 -9.42 -4.06 -8.08
N PHE A 124 -9.89 -4.20 -6.84
CA PHE A 124 -11.21 -4.76 -6.54
C PHE A 124 -12.36 -3.75 -6.69
N GLU A 125 -12.05 -2.46 -6.75
CA GLU A 125 -13.01 -1.40 -7.11
C GLU A 125 -13.30 -1.34 -8.62
N LEU A 126 -12.42 -1.89 -9.47
CA LEU A 126 -12.67 -2.00 -10.90
C LEU A 126 -13.84 -2.95 -11.18
N SER A 127 -14.54 -2.72 -12.29
CA SER A 127 -15.48 -3.67 -12.88
C SER A 127 -14.77 -4.81 -13.61
N ALA A 128 -15.48 -5.91 -13.87
CA ALA A 128 -14.94 -7.04 -14.63
C ALA A 128 -14.45 -6.64 -16.04
N ASP A 129 -15.14 -5.71 -16.70
CA ASP A 129 -14.74 -5.19 -18.01
C ASP A 129 -13.46 -4.36 -17.92
N GLU A 130 -13.31 -3.54 -16.86
CA GLU A 130 -12.09 -2.77 -16.61
C GLU A 130 -10.90 -3.68 -16.33
N VAL A 131 -11.07 -4.71 -15.48
CA VAL A 131 -10.05 -5.74 -15.23
C VAL A 131 -9.66 -6.46 -16.52
N ALA A 132 -10.63 -6.81 -17.36
CA ALA A 132 -10.37 -7.43 -18.65
C ALA A 132 -9.59 -6.52 -19.62
N SER A 133 -9.75 -5.20 -19.48
CA SER A 133 -9.08 -4.20 -20.33
C SER A 133 -7.69 -3.76 -19.85
N LEU A 134 -7.24 -4.20 -18.66
CA LEU A 134 -5.95 -3.79 -18.10
C LEU A 134 -4.80 -4.12 -19.06
N PRO A 135 -3.83 -3.20 -19.27
CA PRO A 135 -2.74 -3.36 -20.22
C PRO A 135 -1.63 -4.29 -19.68
N LEU A 136 -2.00 -5.51 -19.30
CA LEU A 136 -1.12 -6.51 -18.70
C LEU A 136 -0.69 -7.57 -19.72
N PRO A 137 0.52 -8.13 -19.60
CA PRO A 137 0.90 -9.32 -20.33
C PRO A 137 -0.05 -10.50 -20.02
N ALA A 138 -0.30 -11.36 -21.00
CA ALA A 138 -1.28 -12.45 -20.90
C ALA A 138 -1.17 -13.31 -19.62
N ALA A 139 0.06 -13.62 -19.18
CA ALA A 139 0.27 -14.41 -17.97
C ALA A 139 -0.11 -13.67 -16.68
N SER A 140 0.12 -12.35 -16.62
CA SER A 140 -0.29 -11.52 -15.47
C SER A 140 -1.78 -11.24 -15.50
N HIS A 141 -2.33 -10.99 -16.70
CA HIS A 141 -3.75 -10.83 -16.91
C HIS A 141 -4.54 -12.04 -16.40
N ALA A 142 -4.16 -13.27 -16.81
CA ALA A 142 -4.79 -14.49 -16.34
C ALA A 142 -4.78 -14.66 -14.80
N ARG A 143 -3.68 -14.26 -14.15
CA ARG A 143 -3.57 -14.29 -12.67
C ARG A 143 -4.53 -13.30 -12.03
N VAL A 144 -4.51 -12.05 -12.51
CA VAL A 144 -5.35 -10.96 -12.00
C VAL A 144 -6.84 -11.28 -12.20
N THR A 145 -7.24 -11.79 -13.37
CA THR A 145 -8.62 -12.21 -13.63
C THR A 145 -9.05 -13.36 -12.73
N SER A 146 -8.19 -14.37 -12.53
CA SER A 146 -8.49 -15.48 -11.62
C SER A 146 -8.66 -15.02 -10.17
N LEU A 147 -7.79 -14.14 -9.70
CA LEU A 147 -7.87 -13.55 -8.37
C LEU A 147 -9.16 -12.74 -8.20
N TYR A 148 -9.48 -11.90 -9.18
CA TYR A 148 -10.67 -11.04 -9.15
C TYR A 148 -11.97 -11.87 -9.15
N ALA A 149 -12.04 -12.95 -9.95
CA ALA A 149 -13.18 -13.86 -9.93
C ALA A 149 -13.36 -14.53 -8.55
N GLN A 150 -12.27 -14.99 -7.93
CA GLN A 150 -12.32 -15.54 -6.58
C GLN A 150 -12.80 -14.51 -5.56
N HIS A 151 -12.40 -13.24 -5.70
CA HIS A 151 -12.85 -12.19 -4.79
C HIS A 151 -14.36 -11.95 -4.89
N ILE A 152 -14.92 -11.88 -6.10
CA ILE A 152 -16.37 -11.73 -6.33
C ILE A 152 -17.15 -12.90 -5.74
N ASP A 153 -16.68 -14.14 -5.90
CA ASP A 153 -17.39 -15.33 -5.41
C ASP A 153 -17.45 -15.42 -3.87
N HIS A 154 -16.60 -14.67 -3.15
CA HIS A 154 -16.53 -14.66 -1.68
C HIS A 154 -17.14 -13.41 -1.02
N GLN A 155 -17.71 -12.48 -1.81
CA GLN A 155 -18.51 -11.35 -1.30
C GLN A 155 -19.96 -11.76 -1.06
#